data_AF-A0A151AU05-F1
#
_entry.id   AF-A0A151AU05-F1
#
_cell.length_a   1.000
_cell.length_b   1.000
_cell.length_c   1.000
_cell.angle_alpha   90.00
_cell.angle_beta   90.00
_cell.angle_gamma   90.00
#
_symmetry.space_group_name_H-M   'P 1'
#
loop_
_entity.id
_entity.type
_entity.pdbx_description
1 polymer ?
#
loop_
_entity_poly.entity_id
_entity_poly.type
_entity_poly.pdbx_seq_one_letter_code
_entity_poly.pdbx_strand_id
1 'polypeptide(L)' 'MGMGAIARPGKQAIHSHMKPVVETSLCNGCGKCVEVCKVKAIAIEEGKAFIEQGN' A
#
# COMPACT_ATOMS: atom_id res chain seq x y z
N MET A 1 -4.21 25.17 -4.96
CA MET A 1 -3.75 24.41 -6.14
C MET A 1 -4.15 22.95 -5.96
N GLY A 2 -4.94 22.38 -6.87
CA GLY A 2 -5.35 20.98 -6.82
C GLY A 2 -5.28 20.37 -8.21
N MET A 3 -4.54 19.29 -8.37
CA MET A 3 -4.39 18.58 -9.66
C MET A 3 -5.64 17.72 -9.90
N GLY A 4 -6.77 18.38 -10.16
CA GLY A 4 -8.09 17.75 -10.27
C GLY A 4 -8.58 17.45 -11.69
N ALA A 5 -7.74 17.63 -12.73
CA ALA A 5 -8.15 17.54 -14.14
C ALA A 5 -7.31 16.55 -14.96
N ILE A 6 -6.84 15.45 -14.35
CA ILE A 6 -6.12 14.39 -15.05
C ILE A 6 -7.05 13.19 -15.24
N ALA A 7 -7.10 12.66 -16.47
CA ALA A 7 -7.87 11.46 -16.82
C ALA A 7 -7.52 10.27 -15.91
N ARG A 8 -8.47 9.36 -15.67
CA ARG A 8 -8.33 8.17 -14.80
C ARG A 8 -6.95 7.46 -14.92
N PRO A 9 -6.42 7.14 -16.12
CA PRO A 9 -5.12 6.49 -16.24
C PRO A 9 -3.95 7.37 -15.77
N GLY A 10 -3.96 8.67 -16.08
CA GLY A 10 -2.93 9.60 -15.62
C GLY A 10 -2.97 9.81 -14.11
N LYS A 11 -4.16 9.76 -13.50
CA LYS A 11 -4.33 9.87 -12.04
C LYS A 11 -3.79 8.63 -11.35
N GLN A 12 -4.01 7.45 -11.91
CA GLN A 12 -3.42 6.23 -11.36
C GLN A 12 -1.89 6.25 -11.45
N ALA A 13 -1.31 6.73 -12.56
CA ALA A 13 0.15 6.80 -12.72
C ALA A 13 0.83 7.67 -11.63
N ILE A 14 0.27 8.84 -11.31
CA ILE A 14 0.81 9.71 -10.25
C ILE A 14 0.63 9.13 -8.84
N HIS A 15 -0.40 8.30 -8.62
CA HIS A 15 -0.68 7.66 -7.33
C HIS A 15 -0.11 6.23 -7.20
N SER A 16 0.46 5.66 -8.28
CA SER A 16 1.02 4.30 -8.32
C SER A 16 2.49 4.24 -7.91
N HIS A 17 3.17 5.39 -7.81
CA HIS A 17 4.59 5.45 -7.48
C HIS A 17 4.88 5.29 -5.98
N MET A 18 3.94 5.67 -5.12
CA MET A 18 4.10 5.48 -3.67
C MET A 18 3.58 4.12 -3.24
N LYS A 19 4.48 3.14 -3.20
CA LYS A 19 4.23 1.83 -2.57
C LYS A 19 4.56 1.93 -1.07
N PRO A 20 3.70 1.45 -0.17
CA PRO A 20 4.01 1.39 1.26
C PRO A 20 5.16 0.41 1.52
N VAL A 21 5.94 0.68 2.57
CA VAL A 21 7.03 -0.19 3.07
C VAL A 21 6.74 -0.50 4.53
N VAL A 22 6.89 -1.77 4.93
CA VAL A 22 6.71 -2.20 6.32
C VAL A 22 8.07 -2.47 6.94
N GLU A 23 8.36 -1.75 8.01
CA GLU A 23 9.50 -2.04 8.88
C GLU A 23 9.14 -3.15 9.85
N THR A 24 9.63 -4.37 9.61
CA THR A 24 9.31 -5.56 10.41
C THR A 24 9.78 -5.46 11.87
N SER A 25 10.79 -4.65 12.16
CA SER A 25 11.27 -4.36 13.51
C SER A 25 10.28 -3.53 14.34
N LEU A 26 9.50 -2.65 13.69
CA LEU A 26 8.47 -1.83 14.33
C LEU A 26 7.07 -2.44 14.18
N CYS A 27 6.92 -3.43 13.32
CA CYS A 27 5.67 -4.11 13.08
C CYS A 27 5.32 -5.00 14.28
N ASN A 28 4.16 -4.74 14.87
CA ASN A 28 3.58 -5.52 15.97
C ASN A 28 2.46 -6.47 15.51
N GLY A 29 2.29 -6.65 14.19
CA GLY A 29 1.26 -7.54 13.66
C GLY A 29 -0.18 -7.06 13.84
N CYS A 30 -0.42 -5.78 14.12
CA CYS A 30 -1.78 -5.28 14.42
C CYS A 30 -2.80 -5.43 13.27
N GLY A 31 -2.36 -5.71 12.04
CA GLY A 31 -3.22 -6.00 10.89
C GLY A 31 -4.06 -4.85 10.34
N LYS A 32 -3.97 -3.64 10.91
CA LYS A 32 -4.67 -2.45 10.41
C LYS A 32 -4.32 -2.11 8.96
N CYS A 33 -3.08 -2.38 8.54
CA CYS A 33 -2.63 -2.19 7.17
C CYS A 33 -3.36 -3.10 6.17
N VAL A 34 -3.65 -4.35 6.55
CA VAL A 34 -4.38 -5.30 5.70
C VAL A 34 -5.83 -4.87 5.52
N GLU A 35 -6.47 -4.41 6.60
CA GLU A 35 -7.87 -3.97 6.57
C GLU A 35 -8.10 -2.76 5.64
N VAL A 36 -7.17 -1.80 5.63
CA VAL A 36 -7.27 -0.61 4.76
C VAL A 36 -6.84 -0.90 3.31
N CYS A 37 -6.13 -2.01 3.05
CA CYS A 37 -5.58 -2.30 1.74
C CYS A 37 -6.66 -2.80 0.77
N LYS A 38 -7.21 -1.88 -0.03
CA LYS A 38 -8.25 -2.18 -1.04
C LYS A 38 -7.80 -3.18 -2.11
N VAL A 39 -6.51 -3.25 -2.37
CA VAL A 39 -5.91 -4.16 -3.37
C VAL A 39 -5.44 -5.48 -2.76
N LYS A 40 -5.61 -5.68 -1.44
CA LYS A 40 -5.20 -6.89 -0.71
C LYS A 40 -3.76 -7.34 -1.00
N ALA A 41 -2.86 -6.38 -1.22
CA ALA A 41 -1.45 -6.63 -1.52
C ALA A 41 -0.58 -6.82 -0.26
N ILE A 42 -1.20 -6.87 0.93
CA ILE A 42 -0.52 -6.98 2.21
C ILE A 42 -0.98 -8.29 2.87
N ALA A 43 -0.02 -9.13 3.24
CA ALA A 43 -0.24 -10.36 4.01
C ALA A 43 0.36 -10.21 5.42
N ILE A 44 -0.12 -11.00 6.38
CA ILE A 44 0.50 -11.09 7.71
C ILE A 44 0.98 -12.52 7.88
N GLU A 45 2.28 -12.68 8.07
CA GLU A 45 2.92 -13.96 8.36
C GLU A 45 3.74 -13.82 9.65
N GLU A 46 3.64 -14.79 10.55
CA GLU A 46 4.39 -14.82 11.81
C GLU A 46 4.22 -13.54 12.67
N GLY A 47 3.06 -12.89 12.59
CA GLY A 47 2.78 -11.64 13.30
C GLY A 47 3.46 -10.39 12.70
N LYS A 48 3.95 -10.47 11.46
CA LYS A 48 4.55 -9.33 10.73
C LYS A 48 3.83 -9.12 9.40
N ALA A 49 3.69 -7.86 8.99
CA ALA A 49 3.07 -7.53 7.70
C ALA A 49 4.11 -7.60 6.56
N PHE A 50 3.75 -8.29 5.49
CA PHE A 50 4.51 -8.45 4.26
C PHE A 50 3.75 -7.79 3.11
N ILE A 51 4.46 -7.05 2.26
CA ILE A 51 3.86 -6.36 1.11
C ILE A 51 4.40 -7.02 -0.16
N GLU A 52 3.49 -7.64 -0.91
CA GLU A 52 3.81 -8.24 -2.20
C GLU A 52 3.96 -7.11 -3.23
N GLN A 53 5.20 -6.77 -3.57
CA GLN A 53 5.48 -5.79 -4.62
C GLN A 53 5.36 -6.46 -5.99
N GLY A 54 4.13 -6.59 -6.48
CA GLY A 54 3.87 -6.88 -7.90
C GLY A 54 4.49 -5.78 -8.76
N ASN A 55 5.36 -6.20 -9.69
CA ASN A 55 6.05 -5.35 -10.66
C ASN A 55 5.08 -4.84 -11.75
#